data_AF-A0A3B0U707-F1
#
_entry.id   AF-A0A3B0U707-F1
#
_cell.length_a   1.000
_cell.length_b   1.000
_cell.length_c   1.000
_cell.angle_alpha   90.00
_cell.angle_beta   90.00
_cell.angle_gamma   90.00
#
_symmetry.space_group_name_H-M   'P 1'
#
loop_
_entity.id
_entity.type
_entity.pdbx_description
1 polymer ?
#
loop_
_entity_poly.entity_id
_entity_poly.type
_entity_poly.pdbx_seq_one_letter_code
_entity_poly.pdbx_strand_id
1 'polypeptide(L)'
;MQDDLEKFVKEHRDGFDDLSPDENVWKGIHKELSFNVRSKQKMFVWQAAAVILFAFSIGLTLYINKDMLAPNENAVVYEHDTEFIEAEYYYVSVINTRQQLIKTVAKTYPEVENDFESDWEILDKSYKKLKQEYEKNQNEEIRSALLQNLRARIGLLDRQVEVLEQIKKASNNSIDI
;
A
#
# COMPACT_ATOMS: atom_id res chain seq x y z
N MET A 1 49.94 51.84 -36.78
CA MET A 1 49.29 53.16 -36.68
C MET A 1 48.56 53.13 -35.34
N GLN A 2 48.98 53.94 -34.37
CA GLN A 2 48.28 54.03 -33.09
C GLN A 2 47.00 54.82 -33.34
N ASP A 3 45.87 54.26 -32.93
CA ASP A 3 44.54 54.88 -33.10
C ASP A 3 44.50 56.19 -32.31
N ASP A 4 44.11 57.29 -32.95
CA ASP A 4 44.04 58.62 -32.32
C ASP A 4 43.14 58.61 -31.07
N LEU A 5 42.16 57.70 -31.04
CA LEU A 5 41.30 57.42 -29.89
C LEU A 5 42.07 56.87 -28.68
N GLU A 6 43.02 55.96 -28.89
CA GLU A 6 43.80 55.38 -27.79
C GLU A 6 44.65 56.45 -27.12
N LYS A 7 45.18 57.39 -27.90
CA LYS A 7 45.96 58.52 -27.37
C LYS A 7 45.07 59.49 -26.59
N PHE A 8 43.90 59.84 -27.15
CA PHE A 8 42.94 60.71 -26.47
C PHE A 8 42.48 60.15 -25.11
N VAL A 9 42.14 58.87 -25.07
CA VAL A 9 41.68 58.18 -23.84
C VAL A 9 42.79 58.12 -22.80
N LYS A 10 44.04 57.85 -23.19
CA LYS A 10 45.18 57.84 -22.25
C LYS A 10 45.50 59.22 -21.71
N GLU A 11 45.41 60.27 -22.55
CA GLU A 11 45.75 61.64 -22.19
C GLU A 11 44.69 62.28 -21.27
N HIS A 12 43.43 61.81 -21.34
CA HIS A 12 42.33 62.32 -20.51
C HIS A 12 41.88 61.37 -19.40
N ARG A 13 42.58 60.25 -19.18
CA ARG A 13 42.20 59.19 -18.22
C ARG A 13 41.97 59.73 -16.82
N ASP A 14 42.83 60.63 -16.36
CA ASP A 14 42.76 61.19 -15.01
C ASP A 14 41.47 62.00 -14.80
N GLY A 15 40.87 62.54 -15.88
CA GLY A 15 39.57 63.23 -15.83
C GLY A 15 38.36 62.30 -15.86
N PHE A 16 38.52 61.02 -16.22
CA PHE A 16 37.44 60.02 -16.17
C PHE A 16 37.33 59.37 -14.79
N ASP A 17 38.44 59.22 -14.06
CA ASP A 17 38.52 58.47 -12.80
C ASP A 17 38.41 59.35 -11.53
N ASP A 18 38.17 60.67 -11.66
CA ASP A 18 38.17 61.63 -10.53
C ASP A 18 36.86 61.62 -9.70
N LEU A 19 35.78 61.05 -10.23
CA LEU A 19 34.47 61.05 -9.56
C LEU A 19 34.16 59.68 -8.96
N SER A 20 34.40 59.53 -7.65
CA SER A 20 33.85 58.41 -6.88
C SER A 20 32.45 58.76 -6.36
N PRO A 21 31.43 57.89 -6.53
CA PRO A 21 30.08 58.16 -6.04
C PRO A 21 30.04 58.23 -4.51
N ASP A 22 29.14 59.06 -3.99
CA ASP A 22 28.91 59.27 -2.55
C ASP A 22 28.56 57.94 -1.84
N GLU A 23 29.12 57.73 -0.65
CA GLU A 23 28.94 56.51 0.17
C GLU A 23 27.45 56.19 0.44
N ASN A 24 26.59 57.21 0.42
CA ASN A 24 25.15 57.06 0.60
C ASN A 24 24.47 56.34 -0.58
N VAL A 25 25.02 56.43 -1.80
CA VAL A 25 24.52 55.70 -2.98
C VAL A 25 24.78 54.20 -2.80
N TRP A 26 25.97 53.83 -2.34
CA TRP A 26 26.33 52.43 -2.06
C TRP A 26 25.49 51.82 -0.93
N LYS A 27 25.17 52.61 0.11
CA LYS A 27 24.27 52.18 1.20
C LYS A 27 22.85 51.87 0.69
N GLY A 28 22.36 52.60 -0.32
CA GLY A 28 21.06 52.33 -0.95
C GLY A 28 21.02 50.98 -1.68
N ILE A 29 22.06 50.68 -2.46
CA ILE A 29 22.17 49.43 -3.23
C ILE A 29 22.25 48.21 -2.31
N HIS A 30 23.00 48.29 -1.22
CA HIS A 30 23.09 47.19 -0.25
C HIS A 30 21.76 46.86 0.44
N LYS A 31 20.88 47.87 0.61
CA LYS A 31 19.57 47.68 1.26
C LYS A 31 18.58 46.92 0.37
N GLU A 32 18.67 47.08 -0.96
CA GLU A 32 17.80 46.40 -1.93
C GLU A 32 18.21 44.95 -2.24
N LEU A 33 19.45 44.54 -1.93
CA LEU A 33 19.92 43.17 -2.20
C LEU A 33 19.62 42.14 -1.10
N SER A 34 18.97 42.55 0.01
CA SER A 34 18.49 41.61 1.02
C SER A 34 17.19 40.94 0.54
N PHE A 35 17.33 39.97 -0.36
CA PHE A 35 16.23 39.09 -0.74
C PHE A 35 15.71 38.38 0.51
N ASN A 36 14.53 38.79 0.96
CA ASN A 36 13.77 38.12 2.00
C ASN A 36 13.32 36.76 1.46
N VAL A 37 14.15 35.73 1.66
CA VAL A 37 13.77 34.35 1.38
C VAL A 37 12.71 33.98 2.41
N ARG A 38 11.44 34.24 2.08
CA ARG A 38 10.29 33.77 2.87
C ARG A 38 10.47 32.26 3.07
N SER A 39 10.79 31.92 4.31
CA SER A 39 10.96 30.57 4.81
C SER A 39 9.83 29.65 4.33
N LYS A 40 10.17 28.70 3.46
CA LYS A 40 9.31 27.58 3.04
C LYS A 40 9.19 26.50 4.14
N GLN A 41 9.27 26.86 5.43
CA GLN A 41 9.28 25.88 6.52
C GLN A 41 7.90 25.30 6.89
N LYS A 42 6.80 25.79 6.31
CA LYS A 42 5.46 25.26 6.63
C LYS A 42 4.94 24.13 5.73
N MET A 43 5.71 23.68 4.74
CA MET A 43 5.28 22.56 3.86
C MET A 43 5.94 21.21 4.19
N PHE A 44 6.94 21.17 5.09
CA PHE A 44 7.74 19.97 5.37
C PHE A 44 7.40 19.23 6.67
N VAL A 45 6.38 19.66 7.42
CA VAL A 45 6.04 19.03 8.72
C VAL A 45 5.09 17.84 8.57
N TRP A 46 4.34 17.74 7.45
CA TRP A 46 3.42 16.62 7.23
C TRP A 46 4.05 15.38 6.55
N GLN A 47 5.24 15.50 5.96
CA GLN A 47 5.97 14.34 5.43
C GLN A 47 6.78 13.59 6.52
N ALA A 48 7.07 14.23 7.65
CA ALA A 48 7.79 13.57 8.76
C ALA A 48 6.94 12.51 9.47
N ALA A 49 5.62 12.73 9.61
CA ALA A 49 4.73 11.76 10.23
C ALA A 49 4.61 10.46 9.40
N ALA A 50 4.55 10.57 8.07
CA ALA A 50 4.49 9.41 7.17
C ALA A 50 5.77 8.56 7.23
N VAL A 51 6.94 9.19 7.30
CA VAL A 51 8.23 8.48 7.44
C VAL A 51 8.33 7.80 8.81
N ILE A 52 7.85 8.44 9.88
CA ILE A 52 7.82 7.82 11.21
C ILE A 52 6.84 6.65 11.24
N LEU A 53 5.65 6.76 10.65
CA LEU A 53 4.69 5.65 10.55
C LEU A 53 5.20 4.51 9.66
N PHE A 54 5.90 4.81 8.56
CA PHE A 54 6.56 3.78 7.74
C PHE A 54 7.73 3.13 8.48
N ALA A 55 8.57 3.90 9.17
CA ALA A 55 9.67 3.36 9.96
C ALA A 55 9.18 2.56 11.18
N PHE A 56 8.08 2.96 11.82
CA PHE A 56 7.45 2.20 12.89
C PHE A 56 6.74 0.96 12.37
N SER A 57 6.06 1.01 11.23
CA SER A 57 5.42 -0.18 10.65
C SER A 57 6.48 -1.20 10.22
N ILE A 58 7.54 -0.76 9.54
CA ILE A 58 8.69 -1.61 9.20
C ILE A 58 9.37 -2.12 10.48
N GLY A 59 9.69 -1.24 11.43
CA GLY A 59 10.33 -1.61 12.69
C GLY A 59 9.50 -2.57 13.54
N LEU A 60 8.18 -2.40 13.59
CA LEU A 60 7.24 -3.29 14.28
C LEU A 60 7.15 -4.63 13.57
N THR A 61 7.08 -4.67 12.23
CA THR A 61 7.18 -5.94 11.49
C THR A 61 8.50 -6.65 11.73
N LEU A 62 9.65 -5.97 11.74
CA LEU A 62 10.94 -6.61 12.01
C LEU A 62 11.09 -7.03 13.49
N TYR A 63 10.46 -6.31 14.42
CA TYR A 63 10.49 -6.64 15.86
C TYR A 63 9.59 -7.82 16.21
N ILE A 64 8.40 -7.92 15.60
CA ILE A 64 7.47 -9.05 15.78
C ILE A 64 7.94 -10.26 14.97
N ASN A 65 8.49 -10.06 13.77
CA ASN A 65 9.01 -11.12 12.90
C ASN A 65 10.53 -11.30 13.05
N LYS A 66 11.05 -11.15 14.28
CA LYS A 66 12.48 -11.29 14.54
C LYS A 66 13.01 -12.70 14.24
N ASP A 67 12.11 -13.68 14.19
CA ASP A 67 12.36 -15.06 13.77
C ASP A 67 12.25 -15.29 12.25
N MET A 68 11.67 -14.36 11.46
CA MET A 68 11.58 -14.48 9.99
C MET A 68 12.81 -13.91 9.24
N LEU A 69 13.67 -13.16 9.94
CA LEU A 69 14.87 -12.54 9.36
C LEU A 69 16.14 -13.33 9.62
N ALA A 70 16.05 -14.43 10.39
CA ALA A 70 17.09 -15.44 10.34
C ALA A 70 17.06 -16.02 8.92
N PRO A 71 18.16 -15.91 8.14
CA PRO A 71 18.25 -16.66 6.90
C PRO A 71 18.09 -18.13 7.28
N ASN A 72 16.95 -18.73 6.95
CA ASN A 72 16.82 -20.17 7.06
C ASN A 72 17.77 -20.75 6.01
N GLU A 73 18.96 -21.12 6.47
CA GLU A 73 20.05 -21.74 5.72
C GLU A 73 19.61 -23.05 5.04
N ASN A 74 18.42 -23.57 5.43
CA ASN A 74 17.82 -24.80 4.96
C ASN A 74 16.48 -24.58 4.22
N ALA A 75 16.19 -23.37 3.71
CA ALA A 75 15.03 -23.15 2.86
C ALA A 75 15.25 -23.79 1.47
N VAL A 76 15.25 -25.12 1.44
CA VAL A 76 15.00 -25.89 0.24
C VAL A 76 13.54 -25.66 -0.09
N VAL A 77 13.26 -24.77 -1.04
CA VAL A 77 11.91 -24.63 -1.61
C VAL A 77 11.65 -25.92 -2.39
N TYR A 78 10.96 -26.87 -1.78
CA TYR A 78 10.56 -28.10 -2.44
C TYR A 78 9.51 -27.74 -3.50
N GLU A 79 9.63 -28.29 -4.71
CA GLU A 79 8.69 -28.11 -5.83
C GLU A 79 7.22 -28.37 -5.41
N HIS A 80 7.01 -29.28 -4.47
CA HIS A 80 5.71 -29.60 -3.89
C HIS A 80 5.06 -28.41 -3.16
N ASP A 81 5.83 -27.50 -2.58
CA ASP A 81 5.28 -26.29 -1.93
C ASP A 81 4.75 -25.29 -2.93
N THR A 82 5.33 -25.23 -4.14
CA THR A 82 4.89 -24.27 -5.18
C THR A 82 3.50 -24.65 -5.70
N GLU A 83 3.26 -25.93 -6.01
CA GLU A 83 1.94 -26.41 -6.45
C GLU A 83 0.85 -26.12 -5.40
N PHE A 84 1.15 -26.35 -4.12
CA PHE A 84 0.21 -26.08 -3.05
C PHE A 84 -0.09 -24.58 -2.90
N ILE A 85 0.93 -23.71 -2.97
CA ILE A 85 0.74 -22.25 -2.87
C ILE A 85 -0.14 -21.75 -4.02
N GLU A 86 0.07 -22.24 -5.23
CA GLU A 86 -0.77 -21.89 -6.39
C GLU A 86 -2.22 -22.36 -6.21
N ALA A 87 -2.41 -23.59 -5.72
CA ALA A 87 -3.75 -24.12 -5.43
C ALA A 87 -4.45 -23.31 -4.33
N GLU A 88 -3.75 -22.98 -3.24
CA GLU A 88 -4.26 -22.15 -2.15
C GLU A 88 -4.70 -20.78 -2.68
N TYR A 89 -3.84 -20.12 -3.47
CA TYR A 89 -4.16 -18.84 -4.10
C TYR A 89 -5.43 -18.92 -4.95
N TYR A 90 -5.54 -19.95 -5.78
CA TYR A 90 -6.73 -20.21 -6.59
C TYR A 90 -7.98 -20.34 -5.72
N TYR A 91 -7.98 -21.22 -4.71
CA TYR A 91 -9.15 -21.42 -3.86
C TYR A 91 -9.54 -20.16 -3.07
N VAL A 92 -8.57 -19.39 -2.56
CA VAL A 92 -8.82 -18.12 -1.90
C VAL A 92 -9.47 -17.12 -2.86
N SER A 93 -9.04 -17.08 -4.13
CA SER A 93 -9.67 -16.23 -5.13
C SER A 93 -11.14 -16.62 -5.39
N VAL A 94 -11.44 -17.91 -5.49
CA VAL A 94 -12.80 -18.44 -5.66
C VAL A 94 -13.69 -18.06 -4.48
N ILE A 95 -13.18 -18.23 -3.25
CA ILE A 95 -13.86 -17.84 -2.02
C ILE A 95 -14.20 -16.34 -2.04
N ASN A 96 -13.24 -15.49 -2.38
CA ASN A 96 -13.44 -14.05 -2.43
C ASN A 96 -14.52 -13.67 -3.47
N THR A 97 -14.47 -14.26 -4.66
CA THR A 97 -15.48 -14.04 -5.70
C THR A 97 -16.88 -14.45 -5.24
N ARG A 98 -17.01 -15.62 -4.58
CA ARG A 98 -18.30 -16.08 -4.04
C ARG A 98 -18.83 -15.17 -2.95
N GLN A 99 -17.98 -14.74 -2.01
CA GLN A 99 -18.36 -13.79 -0.98
C GLN A 99 -18.86 -12.46 -1.56
N GLN A 100 -18.24 -11.95 -2.63
CA GLN A 100 -18.69 -10.74 -3.31
C GLN A 100 -20.05 -10.93 -3.98
N LEU A 101 -20.28 -12.07 -4.62
CA LEU A 101 -21.57 -12.42 -5.21
C LEU A 101 -22.66 -12.47 -4.13
N ILE A 102 -22.40 -13.17 -3.03
CA ILE A 102 -23.32 -13.27 -1.88
C ILE A 102 -23.63 -11.87 -1.34
N LYS A 103 -22.63 -11.03 -1.07
CA LYS A 103 -22.85 -9.64 -0.61
C LYS A 103 -23.68 -8.79 -1.57
N THR A 104 -23.64 -9.09 -2.87
CA THR A 104 -24.42 -8.36 -3.87
C THR A 104 -25.88 -8.80 -3.85
N VAL A 105 -26.13 -10.11 -3.71
CA VAL A 105 -27.48 -10.69 -3.74
C VAL A 105 -28.18 -10.62 -2.37
N ALA A 106 -27.46 -10.83 -1.28
CA ALA A 106 -27.97 -10.78 0.10
C ALA A 106 -28.49 -9.40 0.51
N LYS A 107 -28.04 -8.30 -0.14
CA LYS A 107 -28.65 -6.97 0.02
C LYS A 107 -30.15 -6.95 -0.27
N THR A 108 -30.62 -7.89 -1.10
CA THR A 108 -32.02 -8.04 -1.46
C THR A 108 -32.77 -8.98 -0.50
N TYR A 109 -32.06 -9.87 0.21
CA TYR A 109 -32.61 -10.93 1.06
C TYR A 109 -31.75 -11.15 2.32
N PRO A 110 -31.80 -10.24 3.31
CA PRO A 110 -30.94 -10.26 4.50
C PRO A 110 -31.21 -11.43 5.45
N GLU A 111 -32.38 -12.05 5.39
CA GLU A 111 -32.77 -13.19 6.23
C GLU A 111 -31.89 -14.44 6.05
N VAL A 112 -31.25 -14.58 4.88
CA VAL A 112 -30.40 -15.74 4.51
C VAL A 112 -28.98 -15.62 5.06
N GLU A 113 -28.56 -14.42 5.49
CA GLU A 113 -27.17 -14.16 5.88
C GLU A 113 -26.82 -14.86 7.22
N ASN A 114 -27.78 -14.95 8.14
CA ASN A 114 -27.52 -15.46 9.50
C ASN A 114 -27.35 -16.99 9.57
N ASP A 115 -27.95 -17.74 8.64
CA ASP A 115 -27.99 -19.20 8.71
C ASP A 115 -26.61 -19.86 8.46
N PHE A 116 -25.69 -19.12 7.84
CA PHE A 116 -24.37 -19.62 7.42
C PHE A 116 -23.21 -19.03 8.22
N GLU A 117 -23.45 -18.00 9.04
CA GLU A 117 -22.39 -17.22 9.69
C GLU A 117 -21.59 -18.05 10.70
N SER A 118 -22.28 -18.91 11.49
CA SER A 118 -21.62 -19.80 12.46
C SER A 118 -20.68 -20.79 11.77
N ASP A 119 -21.15 -21.46 10.72
CA ASP A 119 -20.35 -22.43 9.96
C ASP A 119 -19.17 -21.75 9.26
N TRP A 120 -19.40 -20.56 8.72
CA TRP A 120 -18.36 -19.73 8.11
C TRP A 120 -17.28 -19.38 9.14
N GLU A 121 -17.66 -18.93 10.34
CA GLU A 121 -16.71 -18.54 11.39
C GLU A 121 -15.86 -19.73 11.86
N ILE A 122 -16.46 -20.91 12.00
CA ILE A 122 -15.76 -22.16 12.36
C ILE A 122 -14.73 -22.52 11.30
N LEU A 123 -15.12 -22.52 10.02
CA LEU A 123 -14.21 -22.76 8.91
C LEU A 123 -13.14 -21.68 8.84
N ASP A 124 -13.49 -20.44 9.19
CA ASP A 124 -12.57 -19.32 9.13
C ASP A 124 -11.41 -19.46 10.13
N LYS A 125 -11.78 -19.67 11.39
CA LYS A 125 -10.85 -19.90 12.49
C LYS A 125 -9.98 -21.12 12.26
N SER A 126 -10.56 -22.21 11.77
CA SER A 126 -9.84 -23.47 11.49
C SER A 126 -8.71 -23.28 10.48
N TYR A 127 -8.96 -22.61 9.36
CA TYR A 127 -7.92 -22.28 8.38
C TYR A 127 -6.82 -21.41 8.96
N LYS A 128 -7.16 -20.33 9.69
CA LYS A 128 -6.17 -19.42 10.27
C LYS A 128 -5.22 -20.18 11.19
N LYS A 129 -5.77 -21.08 12.01
CA LYS A 129 -4.97 -21.96 12.88
C LYS A 129 -4.09 -22.91 12.06
N LEU A 130 -4.67 -23.62 11.08
CA LEU A 130 -3.92 -24.53 10.21
C LEU A 130 -2.82 -23.81 9.43
N LYS A 131 -3.05 -22.58 8.99
CA LYS A 131 -2.08 -21.76 8.26
C LYS A 131 -0.90 -21.39 9.14
N GLN A 132 -1.17 -20.96 10.37
CA GLN A 132 -0.14 -20.68 11.37
C GLN A 132 0.69 -21.93 11.71
N GLU A 133 0.05 -23.09 11.79
CA GLU A 133 0.75 -24.36 12.04
C GLU A 133 1.60 -24.78 10.83
N TYR A 134 1.09 -24.59 9.61
CA TYR A 134 1.80 -24.87 8.36
C TYR A 134 3.06 -24.00 8.19
N GLU A 135 2.97 -22.72 8.54
CA GLU A 135 4.12 -21.79 8.51
C GLU A 135 5.24 -22.19 9.48
N LYS A 136 4.89 -22.84 10.60
CA LYS A 136 5.86 -23.37 11.57
C LYS A 136 6.40 -24.73 11.18
N ASN A 137 5.54 -25.56 10.58
CA ASN A 137 5.81 -26.94 10.26
C ASN A 137 5.05 -27.31 8.97
N GLN A 138 5.77 -27.35 7.84
CA GLN A 138 5.24 -27.65 6.51
C GLN A 138 4.88 -29.14 6.33
N ASN A 139 4.09 -29.67 7.26
CA ASN A 139 3.66 -31.06 7.28
C ASN A 139 2.56 -31.30 6.25
N GLU A 140 2.69 -32.40 5.51
CA GLU A 140 1.70 -32.88 4.52
C GLU A 140 0.29 -33.07 5.07
N GLU A 141 0.15 -33.50 6.33
CA GLU A 141 -1.15 -33.62 6.99
C GLU A 141 -1.82 -32.24 7.16
N ILE A 142 -1.05 -31.23 7.55
CA ILE A 142 -1.54 -29.85 7.70
C ILE A 142 -1.90 -29.28 6.33
N ARG A 143 -1.09 -29.54 5.30
CA ARG A 143 -1.38 -29.17 3.91
C ARG A 143 -2.72 -29.74 3.43
N SER A 144 -2.93 -31.05 3.65
CA SER A 144 -4.19 -31.73 3.31
C SER A 144 -5.37 -31.13 4.09
N ALA A 145 -5.20 -30.86 5.38
CA ALA A 145 -6.23 -30.23 6.20
C ALA A 145 -6.57 -28.81 5.72
N LEU A 146 -5.58 -28.00 5.32
CA LEU A 146 -5.79 -26.68 4.70
C LEU A 146 -6.63 -26.80 3.43
N LEU A 147 -6.27 -27.73 2.54
CA LEU A 147 -7.00 -27.96 1.30
C LEU A 147 -8.45 -28.41 1.55
N GLN A 148 -8.66 -29.30 2.53
CA GLN A 148 -10.00 -29.73 2.92
C GLN A 148 -10.82 -28.57 3.49
N ASN A 149 -10.21 -27.72 4.32
CA ASN A 149 -10.88 -26.54 4.85
C ASN A 149 -11.30 -25.56 3.73
N LEU A 150 -10.40 -25.29 2.77
CA LEU A 150 -10.68 -24.44 1.63
C LEU A 150 -11.85 -24.99 0.78
N ARG A 151 -11.85 -26.30 0.51
CA ARG A 151 -12.96 -26.97 -0.19
C ARG A 151 -14.28 -26.87 0.58
N ALA A 152 -14.24 -27.05 1.90
CA ALA A 152 -15.43 -26.92 2.74
C ALA A 152 -16.00 -25.48 2.72
N ARG A 153 -15.13 -24.46 2.77
CA ARG A 153 -15.54 -23.06 2.63
C ARG A 153 -16.23 -22.79 1.30
N ILE A 154 -15.68 -23.31 0.20
CA ILE A 154 -16.29 -23.16 -1.12
C ILE A 154 -17.65 -23.85 -1.16
N GLY A 155 -17.75 -25.08 -0.66
CA GLY A 155 -19.03 -25.80 -0.61
C GLY A 155 -20.09 -25.09 0.24
N LEU A 156 -19.69 -24.46 1.35
CA LEU A 156 -20.59 -23.64 2.16
C LEU A 156 -21.11 -22.43 1.38
N LEU A 157 -20.21 -21.69 0.73
CA LEU A 157 -20.57 -20.50 -0.06
C LEU A 157 -21.42 -20.86 -1.28
N ASP A 158 -21.12 -21.97 -1.96
CA ASP A 158 -21.92 -22.45 -3.10
C ASP A 158 -23.36 -22.77 -2.65
N ARG A 159 -23.53 -23.41 -1.48
CA ARG A 159 -24.86 -23.65 -0.89
C ARG A 159 -25.58 -22.35 -0.57
N GLN A 160 -24.88 -21.37 0.00
CA GLN A 160 -25.47 -20.06 0.30
C GLN A 160 -25.95 -19.35 -0.97
N VAL A 161 -25.16 -19.40 -2.05
CA VAL A 161 -25.55 -18.89 -3.37
C VAL A 161 -26.80 -19.62 -3.88
N GLU A 162 -26.84 -20.95 -3.78
CA GLU A 162 -27.98 -21.75 -4.22
C GLU A 162 -29.28 -21.35 -3.49
N VAL A 163 -29.23 -21.19 -2.17
CA VAL A 163 -30.40 -20.76 -1.37
C VAL A 163 -30.86 -19.37 -1.79
N LEU A 164 -29.94 -18.42 -1.99
CA LEU A 164 -30.25 -17.08 -2.48
C LEU A 164 -30.92 -17.11 -3.86
N GLU A 165 -30.46 -17.98 -4.76
CA GLU A 165 -31.08 -18.15 -6.08
C GLU A 165 -32.49 -18.75 -6.00
N GLN A 166 -32.71 -19.72 -5.11
CA GLN A 166 -34.03 -20.33 -4.90
C GLN A 166 -35.03 -19.30 -4.37
N ILE A 167 -34.63 -18.48 -3.39
CA ILE A 167 -35.48 -17.42 -2.83
C ILE A 167 -35.82 -16.38 -3.90
N LYS A 168 -34.84 -15.95 -4.70
CA LYS A 168 -35.08 -15.04 -5.82
C LYS A 168 -36.09 -15.60 -6.83
N LYS A 169 -35.97 -16.89 -7.19
CA LYS A 169 -36.92 -17.55 -8.11
C LYS A 169 -38.33 -17.62 -7.51
N ALA A 170 -38.46 -17.98 -6.24
CA ALA A 170 -39.73 -18.05 -5.54
C ALA A 170 -40.42 -16.67 -5.48
N SER A 171 -39.66 -15.61 -5.14
CA SER A 171 -40.17 -14.23 -5.07
C SER A 171 -40.66 -13.71 -6.43
N ASN A 172 -39.99 -14.05 -7.53
CA ASN A 172 -40.42 -13.63 -8.86
C ASN A 172 -41.70 -14.34 -9.30
N ASN A 173 -41.85 -15.63 -8.98
CA ASN A 173 -43.00 -16.43 -9.39
C ASN A 173 -44.29 -16.06 -8.63
N SER A 174 -44.17 -15.45 -7.44
CA SER A 174 -45.31 -14.93 -6.66
C SER A 174 -45.85 -13.57 -7.13
N ILE A 175 -45.19 -12.90 -8.09
CA ILE A 175 -45.62 -11.58 -8.61
C ILE A 175 -46.47 -11.73 -9.90
N ASP A 176 -46.45 -12.91 -10.54
CA ASP A 176 -47.16 -13.20 -11.80
C ASP A 176 -48.53 -13.92 -11.61
N ILE A 177 -49.12 -13.89 -10.40
CA ILE A 177 -50.45 -14.48 -10.11
C ILE A 177 -51.42 -13.40 -9.60
#